data_AF-A0A2G5U9R6-F1
#
_entry.id   AF-A0A2G5U9R6-F1
#
_cell.length_a   1.000
_cell.length_b   1.000
_cell.length_c   1.000
_cell.angle_alpha   90.00
_cell.angle_beta   90.00
_cell.angle_gamma   90.00
#
_symmetry.space_group_name_H-M   'P 1'
#
loop_
_entity.id
_entity.type
_entity.pdbx_description
1 polymer ?
#
loop_
_entity_poly.entity_id
_entity_poly.type
_entity_poly.pdbx_seq_one_letter_code
_entity_poly.pdbx_strand_id
1 'polypeptide(L)'
;MKPVLIFAVLAALAVGSQAKDALSACDSCKSMVQNFIDASKDKMKMSQLKISLSMMCAGTSHQSDCSKTVDKLDFIAYKLAPYLKDTTAVCSKLQMCGESQFSPLARLAMLYLKKSESIVANDNIMRQQVCDECQASSGQLGQLFGQDFTAYAVKNAIQRFVCRSAGKAHKACNIFVSSIIPDLMTEMKEIFTEKEMMCSNMGLCAANTKRVARPTPKQPLNDLWKTMGTVKTSNGEELMSCFECTLGADTLLEEFIDKRQATADDIQAEACDHVVPGAWGPGCQDFVHMYMSTVLFLTYNQFDGRGICTMIHTCEKKENALMTLAKPERAELGCANCQVVEKFMAENQEALHAHAVDGIFSNVCQKLPTALGTMCEQSVIRLSEKFFAQSAKLAASGAMCSQLC
;
A
#
# COMPACT_ATOMS: atom_id res chain seq x y z
N MET A 1 -47.09 -17.84 6.31
CA MET A 1 -46.69 -18.54 7.56
C MET A 1 -45.52 -19.48 7.23
N LYS A 2 -44.32 -19.40 7.76
CA LYS A 2 -43.64 -18.41 8.62
C LYS A 2 -42.20 -18.30 8.06
N PRO A 3 -41.86 -17.20 7.36
CA PRO A 3 -40.48 -16.79 7.08
C PRO A 3 -39.81 -16.14 8.32
N VAL A 4 -40.46 -16.24 9.48
CA VAL A 4 -40.10 -15.58 10.74
C VAL A 4 -39.12 -16.41 11.57
N LEU A 5 -38.95 -17.72 11.32
CA LEU A 5 -38.22 -18.61 12.24
C LEU A 5 -36.71 -18.73 12.00
N ILE A 6 -36.19 -18.39 10.83
CA ILE A 6 -34.73 -18.51 10.55
C ILE A 6 -34.02 -17.18 10.82
N PHE A 7 -34.66 -16.05 10.51
CA PHE A 7 -34.23 -14.75 11.04
C PHE A 7 -34.39 -14.67 12.56
N ALA A 8 -35.34 -15.39 13.15
CA ALA A 8 -35.44 -15.50 14.61
C ALA A 8 -34.33 -16.34 15.26
N VAL A 9 -33.53 -17.17 14.57
CA VAL A 9 -32.45 -17.90 15.28
C VAL A 9 -31.13 -17.11 15.30
N LEU A 10 -30.89 -16.27 14.29
CA LEU A 10 -29.74 -15.34 14.30
C LEU A 10 -30.08 -13.99 14.95
N ALA A 11 -31.36 -13.56 14.94
CA ALA A 11 -31.84 -12.43 15.74
C ALA A 11 -32.26 -12.83 17.17
N ALA A 12 -32.52 -14.10 17.52
CA ALA A 12 -32.76 -14.48 18.94
C ALA A 12 -31.49 -14.84 19.72
N LEU A 13 -30.29 -14.72 19.14
CA LEU A 13 -29.06 -14.62 19.92
C LEU A 13 -28.57 -13.16 20.02
N ALA A 14 -29.24 -12.22 19.36
CA ALA A 14 -28.94 -10.80 19.42
C ALA A 14 -30.24 -9.98 19.54
N VAL A 15 -30.56 -9.64 20.79
CA VAL A 15 -31.45 -8.58 21.29
C VAL A 15 -32.70 -9.09 22.02
N GLY A 16 -32.63 -9.02 23.36
CA GLY A 16 -33.75 -9.35 24.23
C GLY A 16 -33.59 -9.13 25.74
N SER A 17 -32.76 -8.18 26.20
CA SER A 17 -33.09 -7.44 27.42
C SER A 17 -32.39 -6.08 27.40
N GLN A 18 -33.20 -5.01 27.34
CA GLN A 18 -32.74 -3.67 27.65
C GLN A 18 -32.21 -3.63 29.08
N ALA A 19 -30.91 -3.45 29.21
CA ALA A 19 -30.28 -2.83 30.35
C ALA A 19 -29.05 -2.09 29.81
N LYS A 20 -28.76 -0.95 30.43
CA LYS A 20 -27.59 -0.10 30.17
C LYS A 20 -26.32 -0.94 29.94
N ASP A 21 -25.47 -0.44 29.05
CA ASP A 21 -24.16 -0.97 28.64
C ASP A 21 -24.19 -1.69 27.28
N ALA A 22 -23.83 -0.94 26.23
CA ALA A 22 -23.47 -1.54 24.95
C ALA A 22 -22.26 -2.46 25.20
N LEU A 23 -22.46 -3.78 25.10
CA LEU A 23 -21.36 -4.75 25.18
C LEU A 23 -20.27 -4.32 24.20
N SER A 24 -19.04 -4.14 24.69
CA SER A 24 -17.92 -3.73 23.86
C SER A 24 -17.66 -4.76 22.76
N ALA A 25 -16.96 -4.38 21.68
CA ALA A 25 -16.51 -5.34 20.67
C ALA A 25 -15.68 -6.49 21.29
N CYS A 26 -14.98 -6.20 22.40
CA CYS A 26 -14.27 -7.18 23.20
C CYS A 26 -15.22 -8.19 23.84
N ASP A 27 -16.29 -7.73 24.48
CA ASP A 27 -17.26 -8.61 25.15
C ASP A 27 -18.05 -9.45 24.13
N SER A 28 -18.36 -8.84 22.98
CA SER A 28 -18.98 -9.55 21.85
C SER A 28 -18.06 -10.65 21.31
N CYS A 29 -16.77 -10.37 21.12
CA CYS A 29 -15.79 -11.37 20.72
C CYS A 29 -15.66 -12.49 21.76
N LYS A 30 -15.49 -12.14 23.04
CA LYS A 30 -15.37 -13.12 24.13
C LYS A 30 -16.58 -14.03 24.18
N SER A 31 -17.78 -13.46 24.02
CA SER A 31 -19.04 -14.20 23.96
C SER A 31 -19.09 -15.16 22.76
N MET A 32 -18.71 -14.71 21.57
CA MET A 32 -18.67 -15.58 20.38
C MET A 32 -17.67 -16.75 20.53
N VAL A 33 -16.46 -16.46 21.01
CA VAL A 33 -15.44 -17.50 21.25
C VAL A 33 -15.92 -18.47 22.32
N GLN A 34 -16.52 -17.97 23.40
CA GLN A 34 -17.09 -18.80 24.46
C GLN A 34 -18.22 -19.69 23.95
N ASN A 35 -19.15 -19.14 23.17
CA ASN A 35 -20.25 -19.89 22.57
C ASN A 35 -19.74 -21.01 21.64
N PHE A 36 -18.67 -20.77 20.89
CA PHE A 36 -18.03 -21.79 20.06
C PHE A 36 -17.36 -22.89 20.90
N ILE A 37 -16.66 -22.53 21.99
CA ILE A 37 -16.08 -23.49 22.94
C ILE A 37 -17.19 -24.34 23.57
N ASP A 38 -18.29 -23.74 23.98
CA ASP A 38 -19.39 -24.44 24.63
C ASP A 38 -20.11 -25.36 23.65
N ALA A 39 -20.30 -24.91 22.41
CA ALA A 39 -20.79 -25.76 21.32
C ALA A 39 -19.84 -26.91 21.00
N SER A 40 -18.50 -26.71 21.11
CA SER A 40 -17.52 -27.76 20.84
C SER A 40 -17.51 -28.90 21.86
N LYS A 41 -17.99 -28.62 23.09
CA LYS A 41 -18.10 -29.61 24.17
C LYS A 41 -19.44 -30.35 24.14
N ASP A 42 -20.41 -29.84 23.39
CA ASP A 42 -21.78 -30.36 23.34
C ASP A 42 -22.07 -30.89 21.92
N LYS A 43 -22.13 -32.22 21.79
CA LYS A 43 -22.40 -32.89 20.52
C LYS A 43 -23.70 -32.44 19.87
N MET A 44 -24.73 -32.09 20.65
CA MET A 44 -26.02 -31.66 20.13
C MET A 44 -25.93 -30.25 19.55
N LYS A 45 -25.28 -29.32 20.28
CA LYS A 45 -25.03 -27.96 19.77
C LYS A 45 -24.12 -27.95 18.54
N MET A 46 -23.07 -28.77 18.53
CA MET A 46 -22.19 -28.91 17.38
C MET A 46 -22.93 -29.48 16.16
N SER A 47 -23.82 -30.45 16.36
CA SER A 47 -24.67 -30.98 15.27
C SER A 47 -25.61 -29.90 14.72
N GLN A 48 -26.23 -29.08 15.58
CA GLN A 48 -27.09 -27.98 15.13
C GLN A 48 -26.31 -26.92 14.36
N LEU A 49 -25.08 -26.62 14.80
CA LEU A 49 -24.19 -25.69 14.12
C LEU A 49 -23.77 -26.23 12.74
N LYS A 50 -23.38 -27.50 12.65
CA LYS A 50 -23.07 -28.16 11.37
C LYS A 50 -24.24 -28.11 10.39
N ILE A 51 -25.46 -28.39 10.85
CA ILE A 51 -26.66 -28.32 10.00
C ILE A 51 -26.89 -26.90 9.47
N SER A 52 -26.75 -25.90 10.34
CA SER A 52 -26.90 -24.48 9.97
C SER A 52 -25.84 -24.06 8.95
N LEU A 53 -24.58 -24.45 9.16
CA LEU A 53 -23.48 -24.14 8.25
C LEU A 53 -23.58 -24.90 6.92
N SER A 54 -24.03 -26.16 6.92
CA SER A 54 -24.27 -26.94 5.71
C SER A 54 -25.36 -26.32 4.82
N MET A 55 -26.39 -25.70 5.41
CA MET A 55 -27.38 -24.94 4.66
C MET A 55 -26.78 -23.68 4.03
N MET A 56 -25.82 -23.03 4.68
CA MET A 56 -25.09 -21.89 4.11
C MET A 56 -24.15 -22.31 2.97
N CYS A 57 -23.52 -23.48 3.06
CA CYS A 57 -22.65 -24.01 2.00
C CYS A 57 -23.38 -24.18 0.66
N ALA A 58 -24.67 -24.51 0.67
CA ALA A 58 -25.50 -24.66 -0.53
C ALA A 58 -25.68 -23.36 -1.32
N GLY A 59 -25.51 -22.20 -0.67
CA GLY A 59 -25.59 -20.88 -1.32
C GLY A 59 -24.28 -20.40 -1.95
N THR A 60 -23.21 -21.22 -1.92
CA THR A 60 -21.87 -20.81 -2.35
C THR A 60 -21.43 -21.55 -3.61
N SER A 61 -20.57 -20.91 -4.42
CA SER A 61 -19.93 -21.55 -5.59
C SER A 61 -18.93 -22.67 -5.21
N HIS A 62 -18.61 -22.81 -3.92
CA HIS A 62 -17.65 -23.78 -3.38
C HIS A 62 -18.33 -24.79 -2.45
N GLN A 63 -19.58 -25.14 -2.75
CA GLN A 63 -20.43 -26.01 -1.93
C GLN A 63 -19.70 -27.29 -1.46
N SER A 64 -19.00 -27.98 -2.36
CA SER A 64 -18.37 -29.27 -2.03
C SER A 64 -17.24 -29.15 -1.01
N ASP A 65 -16.40 -28.11 -1.10
CA ASP A 65 -15.29 -27.90 -0.16
C ASP A 65 -15.78 -27.29 1.15
N CYS A 66 -16.80 -26.44 1.09
CA CYS A 66 -17.50 -25.93 2.26
C CYS A 66 -18.12 -27.07 3.07
N SER A 67 -18.89 -27.97 2.44
CA SER A 67 -19.50 -29.12 3.12
C SER A 67 -18.44 -30.05 3.73
N LYS A 68 -17.35 -30.37 3.01
CA LYS A 68 -16.24 -31.17 3.57
C LYS A 68 -15.60 -30.52 4.79
N THR A 69 -15.54 -29.19 4.83
CA THR A 69 -14.99 -28.44 5.97
C THR A 69 -15.95 -28.48 7.15
N VAL A 70 -17.26 -28.29 6.91
CA VAL A 70 -18.30 -28.39 7.95
C VAL A 70 -18.40 -29.80 8.52
N ASP A 71 -18.25 -30.84 7.70
CA ASP A 71 -18.24 -32.23 8.15
C ASP A 71 -17.09 -32.50 9.14
N LYS A 72 -15.93 -31.88 8.89
CA LYS A 72 -14.74 -31.96 9.76
C LYS A 72 -14.76 -30.96 10.92
N LEU A 73 -15.83 -30.21 11.13
CA LEU A 73 -15.90 -29.16 12.16
C LEU A 73 -15.65 -29.69 13.58
N ASP A 74 -16.05 -30.92 13.90
CA ASP A 74 -15.76 -31.54 15.21
C ASP A 74 -14.25 -31.67 15.43
N PHE A 75 -13.53 -32.13 14.40
CA PHE A 75 -12.08 -32.31 14.45
C PHE A 75 -11.35 -30.96 14.50
N ILE A 76 -11.83 -29.99 13.72
CA ILE A 76 -11.31 -28.61 13.74
C ILE A 76 -11.51 -28.00 15.14
N ALA A 77 -12.71 -28.12 15.71
CA ALA A 77 -13.03 -27.62 17.04
C ALA A 77 -12.17 -28.31 18.12
N TYR A 78 -11.98 -29.63 18.04
CA TYR A 78 -11.09 -30.37 18.94
C TYR A 78 -9.64 -29.88 18.88
N LYS A 79 -9.10 -29.65 17.67
CA LYS A 79 -7.74 -29.14 17.48
C LYS A 79 -7.59 -27.68 17.93
N LEU A 80 -8.63 -26.87 17.81
CA LEU A 80 -8.64 -25.47 18.22
C LEU A 80 -8.92 -25.29 19.71
N ALA A 81 -9.62 -26.22 20.37
CA ALA A 81 -10.00 -26.15 21.79
C ALA A 81 -8.88 -25.70 22.75
N PRO A 82 -7.63 -26.21 22.68
CA PRO A 82 -6.55 -25.74 23.56
C PRO A 82 -6.16 -24.27 23.32
N TYR A 83 -6.32 -23.77 22.10
CA TYR A 83 -6.00 -22.39 21.72
C TYR A 83 -7.13 -21.41 22.01
N LEU A 84 -8.37 -21.90 22.20
CA LEU A 84 -9.54 -21.06 22.43
C LEU A 84 -9.85 -20.82 23.91
N LYS A 85 -9.22 -21.58 24.82
CA LYS A 85 -9.51 -21.60 26.26
C LYS A 85 -9.45 -20.23 26.93
N ASP A 86 -8.53 -19.37 26.48
CA ASP A 86 -8.43 -17.99 26.92
C ASP A 86 -9.10 -17.06 25.89
N THR A 87 -10.39 -16.81 26.10
CA THR A 87 -11.19 -15.95 25.21
C THR A 87 -10.64 -14.53 25.15
N THR A 88 -10.01 -14.04 26.23
CA THR A 88 -9.37 -12.72 26.24
C THR A 88 -8.13 -12.72 25.36
N ALA A 89 -7.24 -13.71 25.51
CA ALA A 89 -6.04 -13.80 24.67
C ALA A 89 -6.37 -14.00 23.19
N VAL A 90 -7.37 -14.82 22.87
CA VAL A 90 -7.86 -14.99 21.48
C VAL A 90 -8.38 -13.67 20.95
N CYS A 91 -9.27 -12.99 21.68
CA CYS A 91 -9.84 -11.73 21.26
C CYS A 91 -8.83 -10.59 21.23
N SER A 92 -7.79 -10.62 22.07
CA SER A 92 -6.65 -9.69 21.98
C SER A 92 -5.78 -9.97 20.76
N LYS A 93 -5.58 -11.24 20.41
CA LYS A 93 -4.87 -11.64 19.19
C LYS A 93 -5.66 -11.29 17.92
N LEU A 94 -6.99 -11.27 18.01
CA LEU A 94 -7.91 -10.74 16.99
C LEU A 94 -8.09 -9.21 17.06
N GLN A 95 -7.37 -8.51 17.96
CA GLN A 95 -7.46 -7.05 18.14
C GLN A 95 -8.86 -6.53 18.47
N MET A 96 -9.67 -7.36 19.13
CA MET A 96 -11.00 -7.02 19.65
C MET A 96 -10.97 -6.69 21.14
N CYS A 97 -9.92 -7.09 21.88
CA CYS A 97 -9.72 -6.80 23.31
C CYS A 97 -8.34 -6.18 23.59
N GLY A 98 -8.29 -5.20 24.50
CA GLY A 98 -7.07 -4.44 24.84
C GLY A 98 -7.08 -3.02 24.25
N GLU A 99 -6.01 -2.26 24.45
CA GLU A 99 -5.88 -0.90 23.87
C GLU A 99 -5.79 -0.92 22.34
N SER A 100 -5.28 -2.00 21.76
CA SER A 100 -5.26 -2.23 20.32
C SER A 100 -6.64 -2.65 19.82
N GLN A 101 -7.52 -1.67 19.66
CA GLN A 101 -8.69 -1.83 18.81
C GLN A 101 -8.24 -2.14 17.38
N PHE A 102 -9.05 -2.86 16.57
CA PHE A 102 -8.81 -2.99 15.13
C PHE A 102 -8.33 -1.67 14.57
N SER A 103 -7.19 -1.67 13.87
CA SER A 103 -6.70 -0.46 13.22
C SER A 103 -7.83 0.10 12.34
N PRO A 104 -7.99 1.43 12.24
CA PRO A 104 -9.03 2.00 11.40
C PRO A 104 -8.97 1.47 9.94
N LEU A 105 -7.78 1.10 9.47
CA LEU A 105 -7.56 0.37 8.21
C LEU A 105 -8.21 -1.03 8.19
N ALA A 106 -8.00 -1.84 9.23
CA ALA A 106 -8.62 -3.16 9.33
C ALA A 106 -10.15 -3.07 9.43
N ARG A 107 -10.68 -2.03 10.11
CA ARG A 107 -12.13 -1.75 10.14
C ARG A 107 -12.66 -1.44 8.74
N LEU A 108 -11.99 -0.57 7.99
CA LEU A 108 -12.36 -0.26 6.61
C LEU A 108 -12.36 -1.51 5.71
N ALA A 109 -11.36 -2.37 5.86
CA ALA A 109 -11.30 -3.64 5.11
C ALA A 109 -12.48 -4.57 5.47
N MET A 110 -12.83 -4.68 6.76
CA MET A 110 -13.97 -5.48 7.20
C MET A 110 -15.31 -4.92 6.71
N LEU A 111 -15.49 -3.59 6.72
CA LEU A 111 -16.69 -2.94 6.17
C LEU A 111 -16.83 -3.19 4.68
N TYR A 112 -15.72 -3.19 3.95
CA TYR A 112 -15.70 -3.52 2.53
C TYR A 112 -16.18 -4.95 2.26
N LEU A 113 -15.71 -5.92 3.04
CA LEU A 113 -16.20 -7.30 2.96
C LEU A 113 -17.68 -7.39 3.32
N LYS A 114 -18.09 -6.75 4.42
CA LYS A 114 -19.48 -6.75 4.91
C LYS A 114 -20.46 -6.16 3.91
N LYS A 115 -20.08 -5.13 3.14
CA LYS A 115 -20.92 -4.55 2.08
C LYS A 115 -21.35 -5.59 1.04
N SER A 116 -20.52 -6.60 0.77
CA SER A 116 -20.82 -7.62 -0.25
C SER A 116 -21.90 -8.63 0.18
N GLU A 117 -22.28 -8.62 1.46
CA GLU A 117 -23.36 -9.45 1.97
C GLU A 117 -24.71 -8.98 1.45
N SER A 118 -25.50 -9.91 0.89
CA SER A 118 -26.80 -9.62 0.26
C SER A 118 -27.81 -8.98 1.20
N ILE A 119 -27.71 -9.26 2.50
CA ILE A 119 -28.54 -8.65 3.55
C ILE A 119 -28.23 -7.16 3.67
N VAL A 120 -26.95 -6.79 3.65
CA VAL A 120 -26.52 -5.39 3.72
C VAL A 120 -26.86 -4.66 2.44
N ALA A 121 -26.67 -5.28 1.27
CA ALA A 121 -26.95 -4.63 -0.01
C ALA A 121 -28.44 -4.23 -0.19
N ASN A 122 -29.36 -4.99 0.39
CA ASN A 122 -30.81 -4.80 0.23
C ASN A 122 -31.47 -4.01 1.38
N ASP A 123 -30.74 -3.72 2.46
CA ASP A 123 -31.26 -3.03 3.64
C ASP A 123 -30.64 -1.62 3.77
N ASN A 124 -31.48 -0.59 3.63
CA ASN A 124 -31.02 0.80 3.68
C ASN A 124 -30.46 1.22 5.05
N ILE A 125 -30.93 0.63 6.15
CA ILE A 125 -30.45 0.93 7.50
C ILE A 125 -29.05 0.34 7.68
N MET A 126 -28.84 -0.91 7.25
CA MET A 126 -27.53 -1.55 7.30
C MET A 126 -26.51 -0.86 6.39
N ARG A 127 -26.93 -0.38 5.21
CA ARG A 127 -26.09 0.44 4.33
C ARG A 127 -25.68 1.75 4.99
N GLN A 128 -26.62 2.42 5.67
CA GLN A 128 -26.32 3.65 6.38
C GLN A 128 -25.33 3.41 7.51
N GLN A 129 -25.50 2.32 8.28
CA GLN A 129 -24.56 1.96 9.34
C GLN A 129 -23.15 1.68 8.80
N VAL A 130 -23.03 0.99 7.66
CA VAL A 130 -21.73 0.77 6.99
C VAL A 130 -21.10 2.09 6.54
N CYS A 131 -21.91 3.03 6.02
CA CYS A 131 -21.45 4.36 5.64
C CYS A 131 -20.96 5.16 6.87
N ASP A 132 -21.72 5.18 7.96
CA ASP A 132 -21.37 5.91 9.18
C ASP A 132 -20.08 5.37 9.82
N GLU A 133 -19.92 4.04 9.89
CA GLU A 133 -18.71 3.41 10.43
C GLU A 133 -17.49 3.64 9.52
N CYS A 134 -17.70 3.66 8.20
CA CYS A 134 -16.65 4.03 7.26
C CYS A 134 -16.19 5.47 7.52
N GLN A 135 -17.15 6.39 7.68
CA GLN A 135 -16.84 7.79 7.91
C GLN A 135 -16.07 8.01 9.22
N ALA A 136 -16.45 7.30 10.28
CA ALA A 136 -15.74 7.31 11.56
C ALA A 136 -14.30 6.77 11.42
N SER A 137 -14.15 5.62 10.76
CA SER A 137 -12.85 4.98 10.53
C SER A 137 -11.94 5.84 9.64
N SER A 138 -12.50 6.46 8.60
CA SER A 138 -11.80 7.40 7.73
C SER A 138 -11.29 8.62 8.51
N GLY A 139 -12.14 9.22 9.36
CA GLY A 139 -11.73 10.33 10.20
C GLY A 139 -10.58 9.97 11.16
N GLN A 140 -10.62 8.76 11.74
CA GLN A 140 -9.53 8.25 12.60
C GLN A 140 -8.23 8.05 11.82
N LEU A 141 -8.28 7.53 10.58
CA LEU A 141 -7.09 7.46 9.72
C LEU A 141 -6.53 8.84 9.40
N GLY A 142 -7.40 9.80 9.05
CA GLY A 142 -6.98 11.17 8.76
C GLY A 142 -6.23 11.79 9.93
N GLN A 143 -6.65 11.53 11.17
CA GLN A 143 -5.92 11.98 12.36
C GLN A 143 -4.51 11.40 12.45
N LEU A 144 -4.29 10.13 12.07
CA LEU A 144 -2.96 9.53 12.05
C LEU A 144 -2.03 10.23 11.06
N PHE A 145 -2.52 10.52 9.84
CA PHE A 145 -1.74 11.25 8.83
C PHE A 145 -1.51 12.72 9.19
N GLY A 146 -2.42 13.32 9.96
CA GLY A 146 -2.32 14.68 10.43
C GLY A 146 -1.44 14.90 11.68
N GLN A 147 -0.83 13.85 12.22
CA GLN A 147 0.14 13.98 13.29
C GLN A 147 1.52 14.35 12.73
N ASP A 148 2.10 15.45 13.22
CA ASP A 148 3.46 15.87 12.86
C ASP A 148 4.49 14.76 13.09
N PHE A 149 4.27 13.96 14.13
CA PHE A 149 5.09 12.78 14.43
C PHE A 149 5.07 11.74 13.29
N THR A 150 3.91 11.47 12.67
CA THR A 150 3.81 10.52 11.57
C THR A 150 4.56 11.00 10.34
N ALA A 151 4.39 12.27 9.96
CA ALA A 151 5.11 12.86 8.83
C ALA A 151 6.63 12.86 9.09
N TYR A 152 7.05 13.18 10.31
CA TYR A 152 8.43 13.11 10.74
C TYR A 152 8.98 11.67 10.71
N ALA A 153 8.23 10.69 11.21
CA ALA A 153 8.63 9.29 11.23
C ALA A 153 8.80 8.73 9.81
N VAL A 154 7.84 8.99 8.90
CA VAL A 154 7.92 8.58 7.50
C VAL A 154 9.12 9.23 6.81
N LYS A 155 9.27 10.55 6.96
CA LYS A 155 10.42 11.29 6.43
C LYS A 155 11.73 10.68 6.90
N ASN A 156 11.89 10.50 8.20
CA ASN A 156 13.13 9.99 8.78
C ASN A 156 13.42 8.54 8.39
N ALA A 157 12.39 7.70 8.28
CA ALA A 157 12.55 6.35 7.79
C ALA A 157 13.10 6.36 6.36
N ILE A 158 12.51 7.15 5.45
CA ILE A 158 13.00 7.27 4.07
C ILE A 158 14.43 7.82 4.05
N GLN A 159 14.74 8.85 4.84
CA GLN A 159 16.10 9.40 4.89
C GLN A 159 17.12 8.37 5.39
N ARG A 160 16.75 7.59 6.41
CA ARG A 160 17.62 6.57 7.02
C ARG A 160 17.85 5.37 6.11
N PHE A 161 16.80 4.84 5.49
CA PHE A 161 16.86 3.60 4.74
C PHE A 161 17.15 3.81 3.25
N VAL A 162 16.66 4.92 2.67
CA VAL A 162 16.84 5.22 1.24
C VAL A 162 17.96 6.23 1.04
N CYS A 163 17.85 7.43 1.62
CA CYS A 163 18.80 8.50 1.30
C CYS A 163 20.22 8.19 1.78
N ARG A 164 20.40 7.54 2.93
CA ARG A 164 21.74 7.14 3.44
C ARG A 164 22.50 6.29 2.42
N SER A 165 21.79 5.47 1.67
CA SER A 165 22.36 4.60 0.64
C SER A 165 22.60 5.31 -0.68
N ALA A 166 22.06 6.52 -0.88
CA ALA A 166 22.14 7.28 -2.14
C ALA A 166 23.51 7.93 -2.43
N GLY A 167 24.55 7.62 -1.65
CA GLY A 167 25.93 8.03 -1.95
C GLY A 167 26.10 9.54 -2.09
N LYS A 168 26.62 9.98 -3.23
CA LYS A 168 26.77 11.42 -3.56
C LYS A 168 25.44 12.18 -3.57
N ALA A 169 24.34 11.50 -3.88
CA ALA A 169 23.00 12.09 -3.90
C ALA A 169 22.34 12.16 -2.51
N HIS A 170 23.01 11.73 -1.42
CA HIS A 170 22.45 11.72 -0.07
C HIS A 170 21.84 13.07 0.35
N LYS A 171 22.55 14.18 0.11
CA LYS A 171 22.06 15.53 0.46
C LYS A 171 20.82 15.92 -0.37
N ALA A 172 20.89 15.73 -1.69
CA ALA A 172 19.78 16.02 -2.59
C ALA A 172 18.54 15.18 -2.25
N CYS A 173 18.72 13.89 -1.96
CA CYS A 173 17.65 13.00 -1.50
C CYS A 173 17.03 13.50 -0.20
N ASN A 174 17.84 13.89 0.79
CA ASN A 174 17.31 14.40 2.05
C ASN A 174 16.49 15.68 1.87
N ILE A 175 16.91 16.59 0.99
CA ILE A 175 16.17 17.80 0.65
C ILE A 175 14.85 17.42 -0.02
N PHE A 176 14.88 16.56 -1.04
CA PHE A 176 13.71 16.09 -1.77
C PHE A 176 12.65 15.49 -0.83
N VAL A 177 13.06 14.54 0.02
CA VAL A 177 12.19 13.89 1.00
C VAL A 177 11.66 14.90 2.02
N SER A 178 12.49 15.85 2.46
CA SER A 178 12.06 16.91 3.39
C SER A 178 11.03 17.85 2.78
N SER A 179 11.10 18.09 1.47
CA SER A 179 10.20 18.99 0.76
C SER A 179 8.86 18.32 0.44
N ILE A 180 8.86 17.03 0.09
CA ILE A 180 7.70 16.37 -0.50
C ILE A 180 6.84 15.64 0.52
N ILE A 181 7.45 14.93 1.48
CA ILE A 181 6.70 14.09 2.42
C ILE A 181 5.66 14.87 3.23
N PRO A 182 5.95 16.07 3.78
CA PRO A 182 4.95 16.82 4.54
C PRO A 182 3.68 17.14 3.74
N ASP A 183 3.83 17.55 2.48
CA ASP A 183 2.71 17.92 1.61
C ASP A 183 1.89 16.68 1.23
N LEU A 184 2.55 15.56 0.92
CA LEU A 184 1.85 14.30 0.66
C LEU A 184 1.09 13.79 1.89
N MET A 185 1.67 13.89 3.08
CA MET A 185 1.01 13.48 4.32
C MET A 185 -0.20 14.37 4.63
N THR A 186 -0.10 15.67 4.34
CA THR A 186 -1.21 16.61 4.43
C THR A 186 -2.32 16.24 3.45
N GLU A 187 -1.99 15.93 2.21
CA GLU A 187 -2.96 15.51 1.21
C GLU A 187 -3.63 14.17 1.60
N MET A 188 -2.86 13.21 2.13
CA MET A 188 -3.41 11.96 2.66
C MET A 188 -4.40 12.23 3.81
N LYS A 189 -4.05 13.12 4.74
CA LYS A 189 -4.97 13.56 5.80
C LYS A 189 -6.26 14.11 5.19
N GLU A 190 -6.16 15.02 4.23
CA GLU A 190 -7.32 15.64 3.59
C GLU A 190 -8.23 14.59 2.95
N ILE A 191 -7.69 13.68 2.14
CA ILE A 191 -8.40 12.55 1.54
C ILE A 191 -9.21 11.77 2.58
N PHE A 192 -8.61 11.44 3.73
CA PHE A 192 -9.28 10.68 4.79
C PHE A 192 -10.26 11.51 5.62
N THR A 193 -10.03 12.82 5.78
CA THR A 193 -10.95 13.72 6.49
C THR A 193 -12.17 14.12 5.66
N GLU A 194 -12.08 14.06 4.34
CA GLU A 194 -13.20 14.14 3.39
C GLU A 194 -14.02 12.83 3.38
N LYS A 195 -14.42 12.41 4.57
CA LYS A 195 -15.01 11.10 4.91
C LYS A 195 -16.14 10.67 3.97
N GLU A 196 -17.02 11.58 3.57
CA GLU A 196 -18.15 11.26 2.69
C GLU A 196 -17.66 10.91 1.27
N MET A 197 -16.73 11.71 0.72
CA MET A 197 -16.14 11.46 -0.58
C MET A 197 -15.30 10.18 -0.57
N MET A 198 -14.47 10.00 0.47
CA MET A 198 -13.66 8.81 0.65
C MET A 198 -14.51 7.53 0.69
N CYS A 199 -15.53 7.50 1.54
CA CYS A 199 -16.43 6.35 1.67
C CYS A 199 -17.32 6.15 0.43
N SER A 200 -17.69 7.22 -0.28
CA SER A 200 -18.40 7.12 -1.56
C SER A 200 -17.50 6.56 -2.67
N ASN A 201 -16.21 6.92 -2.68
CA ASN A 201 -15.23 6.38 -3.61
C ASN A 201 -14.96 4.89 -3.35
N MET A 202 -14.96 4.47 -2.08
CA MET A 202 -14.96 3.04 -1.70
C MET A 202 -16.32 2.35 -1.95
N GLY A 203 -17.34 3.10 -2.38
CA GLY A 203 -18.70 2.62 -2.57
C GLY A 203 -19.41 2.19 -1.27
N LEU A 204 -18.89 2.54 -0.10
CA LEU A 204 -19.47 2.24 1.21
C LEU A 204 -20.61 3.22 1.55
N CYS A 205 -20.62 4.40 0.93
CA CYS A 205 -21.69 5.38 0.99
C CYS A 205 -22.39 5.54 -0.37
N ALA A 206 -23.59 6.14 -0.37
CA ALA A 206 -24.29 6.51 -1.59
C ALA A 206 -23.47 7.57 -2.37
N ALA A 207 -23.41 7.44 -3.70
CA ALA A 207 -22.65 8.36 -4.54
C ALA A 207 -23.37 9.71 -4.64
N ASN A 208 -22.99 10.66 -3.78
CA ASN A 208 -23.52 12.03 -3.80
C ASN A 208 -22.45 13.08 -4.15
N THR A 209 -21.17 12.67 -4.25
CA THR A 209 -20.04 13.59 -4.44
C THR A 209 -19.52 13.59 -5.87
N LYS A 210 -19.26 14.79 -6.41
CA LYS A 210 -18.56 14.95 -7.70
C LYS A 210 -17.14 14.41 -7.56
N ARG A 211 -16.78 13.46 -8.42
CA ARG A 211 -15.42 12.94 -8.54
C ARG A 211 -14.54 13.95 -9.27
N VAL A 212 -13.25 13.98 -8.94
CA VAL A 212 -12.27 14.73 -9.70
C VAL A 212 -12.10 14.05 -11.05
N ALA A 213 -12.16 14.85 -12.12
CA ALA A 213 -11.96 14.36 -13.47
C ALA A 213 -10.50 13.95 -13.65
N ARG A 214 -10.26 12.80 -14.27
CA ARG A 214 -8.91 12.37 -14.59
C ARG A 214 -8.28 13.34 -15.59
N PRO A 215 -7.07 13.86 -15.33
CA PRO A 215 -6.32 14.59 -16.35
C PRO A 215 -6.00 13.65 -17.52
N THR A 216 -6.06 14.19 -18.73
CA THR A 216 -5.70 13.45 -19.95
C THR A 216 -4.36 13.97 -20.47
N PRO A 217 -3.39 13.08 -20.76
CA PRO A 217 -2.15 13.51 -21.39
C PRO A 217 -2.41 14.16 -22.74
N LYS A 218 -1.86 15.36 -22.96
CA LYS A 218 -2.03 16.14 -24.21
C LYS A 218 -1.16 15.64 -25.37
N GLN A 219 -0.09 14.92 -25.05
CA GLN A 219 0.86 14.37 -26.01
C GLN A 219 1.43 13.05 -25.47
N PRO A 220 2.06 12.20 -26.30
CA PRO A 220 2.77 11.01 -25.83
C PRO A 220 3.94 11.36 -24.90
N LEU A 221 4.21 10.49 -23.91
CA LEU A 221 5.27 10.72 -22.93
C LEU A 221 6.65 10.86 -23.59
N ASN A 222 6.91 10.09 -24.65
CA ASN A 222 8.16 10.19 -25.41
C ASN A 222 8.32 11.55 -26.09
N ASP A 223 7.23 12.17 -26.56
CA ASP A 223 7.28 13.48 -27.17
C ASP A 223 7.46 14.58 -26.13
N LEU A 224 6.90 14.39 -24.93
CA LEU A 224 7.22 15.23 -23.77
C LEU A 224 8.71 15.14 -23.43
N TRP A 225 9.29 13.93 -23.38
CA TRP A 225 10.72 13.76 -23.11
C TRP A 225 11.63 14.43 -24.15
N LYS A 226 11.21 14.45 -25.43
CA LYS A 226 11.94 15.15 -26.50
C LYS A 226 12.06 16.66 -26.28
N THR A 227 11.15 17.29 -25.53
CA THR A 227 11.23 18.74 -25.27
C THR A 227 12.41 19.11 -24.36
N MET A 228 12.98 18.13 -23.63
CA MET A 228 14.18 18.30 -22.82
C MET A 228 15.45 18.48 -23.67
N GLY A 229 15.38 18.21 -24.98
CA GLY A 229 16.50 18.37 -25.91
C GLY A 229 17.50 17.23 -25.88
N THR A 230 18.71 17.48 -26.39
CA THR A 230 19.76 16.47 -26.58
C THR A 230 21.07 16.90 -25.94
N VAL A 231 21.84 15.92 -25.45
CA VAL A 231 23.22 16.10 -24.98
C VAL A 231 24.17 15.72 -26.10
N LYS A 232 25.16 16.56 -26.37
CA LYS A 232 26.31 16.22 -27.22
C LYS A 232 27.35 15.47 -26.39
N THR A 233 27.76 14.30 -26.86
CA THR A 233 28.77 13.44 -26.24
C THR A 233 29.90 13.19 -27.22
N SER A 234 31.03 12.67 -26.74
CA SER A 234 32.13 12.24 -27.61
C SER A 234 31.74 11.19 -28.65
N ASN A 235 30.66 10.43 -28.41
CA ASN A 235 30.19 9.34 -29.26
C ASN A 235 28.93 9.69 -30.07
N GLY A 236 28.46 10.94 -30.03
CA GLY A 236 27.27 11.40 -30.76
C GLY A 236 26.28 12.18 -29.90
N GLU A 237 25.05 12.35 -30.38
CA GLU A 237 23.98 13.04 -29.67
C GLU A 237 23.00 12.04 -29.07
N GLU A 238 22.56 12.28 -27.82
CA GLU A 238 21.56 11.45 -27.12
C GLU A 238 20.45 12.33 -26.58
N LEU A 239 19.23 11.78 -26.50
CA LEU A 239 18.13 12.45 -25.82
C LEU A 239 18.48 12.70 -24.35
N MET A 240 18.30 13.93 -23.88
CA MET A 240 18.65 14.34 -22.50
C MET A 240 18.00 13.44 -21.46
N SER A 241 16.71 13.13 -21.64
CA SER A 241 15.99 12.26 -20.72
C SER A 241 16.60 10.85 -20.66
N CYS A 242 17.02 10.30 -21.79
CA CYS A 242 17.66 8.98 -21.85
C CYS A 242 19.04 9.01 -21.19
N PHE A 243 19.84 10.05 -21.45
CA PHE A 243 21.13 10.26 -20.81
C PHE A 243 21.01 10.34 -19.29
N GLU A 244 20.15 11.22 -18.77
CA GLU A 244 19.97 11.44 -17.34
C GLU A 244 19.40 10.22 -16.63
N CYS A 245 18.44 9.54 -17.25
CA CYS A 245 17.92 8.28 -16.71
C CYS A 245 19.02 7.22 -16.63
N THR A 246 19.80 7.05 -17.71
CA THR A 246 20.85 6.02 -17.74
C THR A 246 21.94 6.31 -16.73
N LEU A 247 22.37 7.57 -16.63
CA LEU A 247 23.33 8.04 -15.63
C LEU A 247 22.82 7.79 -14.20
N GLY A 248 21.58 8.18 -13.91
CA GLY A 248 20.96 7.98 -12.61
C GLY A 248 20.82 6.51 -12.24
N ALA A 249 20.34 5.69 -13.17
CA ALA A 249 20.13 4.26 -12.96
C ALA A 249 21.46 3.51 -12.79
N ASP A 250 22.47 3.78 -13.61
CA ASP A 250 23.82 3.19 -13.45
C ASP A 250 24.43 3.59 -12.10
N THR A 251 24.35 4.87 -11.73
CA THR A 251 24.88 5.35 -10.44
C THR A 251 24.18 4.67 -9.26
N LEU A 252 22.87 4.48 -9.33
CA LEU A 252 22.10 3.77 -8.29
C LEU A 252 22.48 2.30 -8.21
N LEU A 253 22.62 1.62 -9.36
CA LEU A 253 23.03 0.22 -9.40
C LEU A 253 24.45 0.03 -8.84
N GLU A 254 25.38 0.93 -9.17
CA GLU A 254 26.73 0.93 -8.60
C GLU A 254 26.70 1.08 -7.07
N GLU A 255 25.96 2.06 -6.55
CA GLU A 255 25.81 2.26 -5.11
C GLU A 255 25.16 1.05 -4.41
N PHE A 256 24.16 0.43 -5.03
CA PHE A 256 23.53 -0.80 -4.50
C PHE A 256 24.51 -1.98 -4.48
N ILE A 257 25.33 -2.13 -5.52
CA ILE A 257 26.38 -3.15 -5.55
C ILE A 257 27.42 -2.87 -4.46
N ASP A 258 27.89 -1.63 -4.34
CA ASP A 258 28.93 -1.25 -3.37
C ASP A 258 28.45 -1.41 -1.92
N LYS A 259 27.18 -1.06 -1.64
CA LYS A 259 26.59 -1.11 -0.28
C LYS A 259 25.83 -2.40 0.02
N ARG A 260 25.86 -3.39 -0.88
CA ARG A 260 25.09 -4.65 -0.73
C ARG A 260 25.28 -5.36 0.61
N GLN A 261 26.47 -5.27 1.22
CA GLN A 261 26.70 -5.89 2.53
C GLN A 261 25.92 -5.18 3.62
N ALA A 262 25.94 -3.85 3.66
CA ALA A 262 25.16 -3.08 4.62
C ALA A 262 23.64 -3.33 4.41
N THR A 263 23.20 -3.44 3.16
CA THR A 263 21.81 -3.82 2.85
C THR A 263 21.47 -5.24 3.33
N ALA A 264 22.40 -6.20 3.18
CA ALA A 264 22.23 -7.56 3.71
C ALA A 264 22.12 -7.57 5.23
N ASP A 265 22.93 -6.77 5.92
CA ASP A 265 22.91 -6.64 7.38
C ASP A 265 21.58 -6.01 7.86
N ASP A 266 21.09 -4.97 7.17
CA ASP A 266 19.78 -4.36 7.44
C ASP A 266 18.63 -5.37 7.23
N ILE A 267 18.68 -6.17 6.16
CA ILE A 267 17.69 -7.24 5.91
C ILE A 267 17.74 -8.29 7.01
N GLN A 268 18.93 -8.67 7.48
CA GLN A 268 19.08 -9.62 8.57
C GLN A 268 18.43 -9.11 9.85
N ALA A 269 18.71 -7.87 10.23
CA ALA A 269 18.13 -7.25 11.42
C ALA A 269 16.59 -7.24 11.34
N GLU A 270 16.03 -6.79 10.21
CA GLU A 270 14.57 -6.70 10.09
C GLU A 270 13.90 -8.07 9.95
N ALA A 271 14.40 -8.93 9.07
CA ALA A 271 13.75 -10.21 8.81
C ALA A 271 13.97 -11.22 9.93
N CYS A 272 15.21 -11.36 10.42
CA CYS A 272 15.53 -12.39 11.40
C CYS A 272 15.17 -11.97 12.83
N ASP A 273 15.36 -10.70 13.19
CA ASP A 273 15.15 -10.26 14.57
C ASP A 273 13.71 -9.80 14.84
N HIS A 274 12.95 -9.43 13.79
CA HIS A 274 11.58 -8.93 13.94
C HIS A 274 10.48 -9.79 13.30
N VAL A 275 10.80 -10.59 12.27
CA VAL A 275 9.79 -11.39 11.55
C VAL A 275 9.87 -12.88 11.89
N VAL A 276 11.07 -13.45 12.03
CA VAL A 276 11.26 -14.89 12.29
C VAL A 276 11.24 -15.18 13.80
N PRO A 277 10.22 -15.87 14.34
CA PRO A 277 10.11 -16.06 15.79
C PRO A 277 11.00 -17.21 16.31
N GLY A 278 11.55 -17.00 17.52
CA GLY A 278 12.03 -18.05 18.40
C GLY A 278 13.27 -18.81 17.89
N ALA A 279 13.20 -20.14 17.86
CA ALA A 279 14.35 -21.04 17.64
C ALA A 279 14.97 -20.97 16.24
N TRP A 280 14.32 -20.30 15.29
CA TRP A 280 14.79 -20.16 13.91
C TRP A 280 15.65 -18.91 13.69
N GLY A 281 15.73 -18.01 14.66
CA GLY A 281 16.53 -16.79 14.58
C GLY A 281 18.00 -17.05 14.21
N PRO A 282 18.73 -17.94 14.91
CA PRO A 282 20.12 -18.23 14.58
C PRO A 282 20.30 -18.79 13.16
N GLY A 283 19.43 -19.72 12.73
CA GLY A 283 19.49 -20.27 11.37
C GLY A 283 19.13 -19.24 10.29
N CYS A 284 18.23 -18.30 10.58
CA CYS A 284 17.93 -17.17 9.71
C CYS A 284 19.15 -16.26 9.57
N GLN A 285 19.79 -15.91 10.68
CA GLN A 285 21.00 -15.07 10.68
C GLN A 285 22.11 -15.73 9.88
N ASP A 286 22.39 -17.02 10.10
CA ASP A 286 23.39 -17.77 9.34
C ASP A 286 23.09 -17.79 7.83
N PHE A 287 21.83 -18.03 7.46
CA PHE A 287 21.41 -18.06 6.06
C PHE A 287 21.53 -16.69 5.38
N VAL A 288 21.00 -15.63 6.01
CA VAL A 288 21.04 -14.27 5.44
C VAL A 288 22.49 -13.78 5.36
N HIS A 289 23.28 -13.95 6.40
CA HIS A 289 24.70 -13.59 6.41
C HIS A 289 25.47 -14.28 5.27
N MET A 290 25.22 -15.57 5.03
CA MET A 290 25.96 -16.36 4.05
C MET A 290 25.57 -16.03 2.59
N TYR A 291 24.28 -15.80 2.33
CA TYR A 291 23.77 -15.75 0.95
C TYR A 291 23.28 -14.37 0.51
N MET A 292 22.79 -13.52 1.42
CA MET A 292 22.05 -12.31 1.03
C MET A 292 22.91 -11.34 0.23
N SER A 293 24.15 -11.09 0.64
CA SER A 293 25.08 -10.23 -0.09
C SER A 293 25.32 -10.71 -1.54
N THR A 294 25.43 -12.04 -1.73
CA THR A 294 25.58 -12.67 -3.05
C THR A 294 24.29 -12.60 -3.86
N VAL A 295 23.14 -12.86 -3.24
CA VAL A 295 21.82 -12.73 -3.89
C VAL A 295 21.59 -11.30 -4.36
N LEU A 296 21.88 -10.31 -3.52
CA LEU A 296 21.81 -8.89 -3.89
C LEU A 296 22.75 -8.58 -5.05
N PHE A 297 24.01 -9.05 -5.01
CA PHE A 297 24.94 -8.88 -6.12
C PHE A 297 24.40 -9.45 -7.43
N LEU A 298 23.94 -10.71 -7.43
CA LEU A 298 23.37 -11.36 -8.63
C LEU A 298 22.08 -10.70 -9.09
N THR A 299 21.30 -10.11 -8.17
CA THR A 299 20.07 -9.39 -8.50
C THR A 299 20.37 -8.06 -9.17
N TYR A 300 21.28 -7.25 -8.61
CA TYR A 300 21.63 -5.95 -9.18
C TYR A 300 22.31 -6.08 -10.54
N ASN A 301 23.15 -7.09 -10.75
CA ASN A 301 23.82 -7.34 -12.03
C ASN A 301 22.87 -7.86 -13.14
N GLN A 302 21.60 -8.11 -12.86
CA GLN A 302 20.59 -8.39 -13.90
C GLN A 302 20.07 -7.13 -14.58
N PHE A 303 20.43 -5.95 -14.06
CA PHE A 303 19.98 -4.68 -14.57
C PHE A 303 21.16 -3.84 -15.05
N ASP A 304 20.91 -3.05 -16.08
CA ASP A 304 21.75 -1.93 -16.49
C ASP A 304 20.85 -0.69 -16.68
N GLY A 305 21.44 0.50 -16.57
CA GLY A 305 20.66 1.74 -16.63
C GLY A 305 19.86 1.87 -17.92
N ARG A 306 20.42 1.44 -19.06
CA ARG A 306 19.74 1.54 -20.35
C ARG A 306 18.52 0.62 -20.44
N GLY A 307 18.64 -0.61 -19.95
CA GLY A 307 17.55 -1.56 -19.84
C GLY A 307 16.41 -0.98 -19.00
N ILE A 308 16.73 -0.42 -17.83
CA ILE A 308 15.76 0.27 -16.96
C ILE A 308 15.09 1.43 -17.72
N CYS A 309 15.87 2.30 -18.35
CA CYS A 309 15.37 3.49 -19.02
C CYS A 309 14.55 3.20 -20.29
N THR A 310 14.82 2.06 -20.94
CA THR A 310 14.01 1.56 -22.05
C THR A 310 12.68 1.00 -21.54
N MET A 311 12.69 0.30 -20.39
CA MET A 311 11.47 -0.21 -19.76
C MET A 311 10.52 0.92 -19.31
N ILE A 312 11.06 2.04 -18.83
CA ILE A 312 10.25 3.21 -18.44
C ILE A 312 10.01 4.22 -19.58
N HIS A 313 10.36 3.84 -20.82
CA HIS A 313 10.13 4.63 -22.04
C HIS A 313 10.83 6.00 -22.08
N THR A 314 11.92 6.16 -21.33
CA THR A 314 12.78 7.35 -21.40
C THR A 314 13.84 7.23 -22.50
N CYS A 315 14.20 6.00 -22.88
CA CYS A 315 15.10 5.69 -24.00
C CYS A 315 14.38 4.99 -25.15
N GLU A 316 14.85 5.21 -26.38
CA GLU A 316 14.47 4.40 -27.54
C GLU A 316 15.17 3.03 -27.51
N LYS A 317 14.53 2.01 -28.09
CA LYS A 317 15.05 0.61 -28.14
C LYS A 317 16.29 0.41 -29.03
N LYS A 318 16.77 1.45 -29.72
CA LYS A 318 17.94 1.34 -30.61
C LYS A 318 19.23 1.23 -29.77
N GLU A 319 20.31 0.74 -30.35
CA GLU A 319 21.64 0.83 -29.72
C GLU A 319 22.17 2.25 -29.85
N ASN A 320 22.70 2.82 -28.76
CA ASN A 320 23.19 4.20 -28.77
C ASN A 320 24.56 4.33 -28.09
N ALA A 321 25.22 5.42 -28.46
CA ALA A 321 26.55 5.93 -28.13
C ALA A 321 26.94 6.03 -26.63
N LEU A 322 26.02 5.78 -25.71
CA LEU A 322 26.18 6.03 -24.27
C LEU A 322 27.00 4.97 -23.52
N MET A 323 26.89 3.69 -23.93
CA MET A 323 27.45 2.56 -23.18
C MET A 323 28.99 2.59 -23.10
N THR A 324 29.64 3.41 -23.90
CA THR A 324 31.10 3.53 -23.99
C THR A 324 31.66 4.82 -23.40
N LEU A 325 30.82 5.71 -22.84
CA LEU A 325 31.28 6.94 -22.21
C LEU A 325 32.00 6.65 -20.88
N ALA A 326 33.17 7.26 -20.69
CA ALA A 326 33.91 7.12 -19.45
C ALA A 326 33.11 7.73 -18.28
N LYS A 327 33.15 7.08 -17.10
CA LYS A 327 32.50 7.59 -15.88
C LYS A 327 32.76 9.09 -15.59
N PRO A 328 33.99 9.63 -15.69
CA PRO A 328 34.23 11.05 -15.44
C PRO A 328 33.52 11.95 -16.45
N GLU A 329 33.51 11.59 -17.74
CA GLU A 329 32.81 12.35 -18.78
C GLU A 329 31.29 12.36 -18.53
N ARG A 330 30.73 11.22 -18.11
CA ARG A 330 29.30 11.13 -17.76
C ARG A 330 28.93 12.03 -16.58
N ALA A 331 29.77 12.07 -15.54
CA ALA A 331 29.55 12.94 -14.39
C ALA A 331 29.64 14.43 -14.76
N GLU A 332 30.61 14.82 -15.58
CA GLU A 332 30.78 16.19 -16.06
C GLU A 332 29.58 16.62 -16.91
N LEU A 333 29.15 15.78 -17.86
CA LEU A 333 27.98 16.04 -18.70
C LEU A 333 26.70 16.11 -17.88
N GLY A 334 26.49 15.22 -16.91
CA GLY A 334 25.34 15.28 -15.99
C GLY A 334 25.30 16.62 -15.25
N CYS A 335 26.44 17.08 -14.75
CA CYS A 335 26.47 18.35 -14.03
C CYS A 335 26.32 19.59 -14.91
N ALA A 336 26.89 19.57 -16.11
CA ALA A 336 26.70 20.63 -17.08
C ALA A 336 25.23 20.76 -17.52
N ASN A 337 24.48 19.66 -17.52
CA ASN A 337 23.09 19.62 -18.01
C ASN A 337 22.03 19.52 -16.90
N CYS A 338 22.41 19.40 -15.63
CA CYS A 338 21.48 19.23 -14.52
C CYS A 338 20.40 20.33 -14.48
N GLN A 339 20.78 21.59 -14.75
CA GLN A 339 19.83 22.72 -14.77
C GLN A 339 18.75 22.58 -15.86
N VAL A 340 19.05 21.87 -16.96
CA VAL A 340 18.06 21.57 -18.01
C VAL A 340 16.98 20.66 -17.45
N VAL A 341 17.35 19.66 -16.65
CA VAL A 341 16.41 18.75 -15.98
C VAL A 341 15.55 19.49 -14.96
N GLU A 342 16.16 20.33 -14.12
CA GLU A 342 15.42 21.14 -13.15
C GLU A 342 14.41 22.06 -13.84
N LYS A 343 14.85 22.76 -14.90
CA LYS A 343 13.95 23.62 -15.69
C LYS A 343 12.81 22.82 -16.31
N PHE A 344 13.11 21.66 -16.89
CA PHE A 344 12.09 20.79 -17.47
C PHE A 344 11.05 20.36 -16.41
N MET A 345 11.49 19.93 -15.23
CA MET A 345 10.59 19.51 -14.15
C MET A 345 9.73 20.67 -13.63
N ALA A 346 10.31 21.88 -13.55
CA ALA A 346 9.60 23.09 -13.15
C ALA A 346 8.49 23.49 -14.16
N GLU A 347 8.76 23.35 -15.46
CA GLU A 347 7.86 23.80 -16.53
C GLU A 347 6.78 22.75 -16.90
N ASN A 348 7.03 21.46 -16.67
CA ASN A 348 6.19 20.38 -17.22
C ASN A 348 5.37 19.61 -16.16
N GLN A 349 5.22 20.15 -14.95
CA GLN A 349 4.53 19.49 -13.82
C GLN A 349 3.13 18.96 -14.15
N GLU A 350 2.30 19.73 -14.87
CA GLU A 350 0.93 19.33 -15.21
C GLU A 350 0.92 18.15 -16.19
N ALA A 351 1.81 18.17 -17.18
CA ALA A 351 1.94 17.10 -18.17
C ALA A 351 2.48 15.82 -17.52
N LEU A 352 3.49 15.94 -16.67
CA LEU A 352 4.05 14.82 -15.90
C LEU A 352 3.02 14.22 -14.95
N HIS A 353 2.25 15.06 -14.25
CA HIS A 353 1.12 14.63 -13.43
C HIS A 353 0.08 13.86 -14.25
N ALA A 354 -0.34 14.38 -15.41
CA ALA A 354 -1.32 13.70 -16.26
C ALA A 354 -0.84 12.30 -16.71
N HIS A 355 0.44 12.19 -17.12
CA HIS A 355 1.03 10.91 -17.49
C HIS A 355 1.15 9.94 -16.30
N ALA A 356 1.52 10.43 -15.11
CA ALA A 356 1.60 9.61 -13.93
C ALA A 356 0.24 9.05 -13.51
N VAL A 357 -0.81 9.89 -13.54
CA VAL A 357 -2.18 9.45 -13.25
C VAL A 357 -2.63 8.40 -14.26
N ASP A 358 -2.44 8.65 -15.56
CA ASP A 358 -2.84 7.71 -16.60
C ASP A 358 -2.11 6.36 -16.50
N GLY A 359 -0.80 6.42 -16.25
CA GLY A 359 0.04 5.23 -16.05
C GLY A 359 -0.37 4.42 -14.83
N ILE A 360 -0.57 5.05 -13.67
CA ILE A 360 -0.99 4.36 -12.44
C ILE A 360 -2.41 3.83 -12.59
N PHE A 361 -3.32 4.60 -13.20
CA PHE A 361 -4.68 4.11 -13.44
C PHE A 361 -4.67 2.85 -14.30
N SER A 362 -3.99 2.90 -15.45
CA SER A 362 -3.97 1.82 -16.43
C SER A 362 -3.24 0.58 -15.92
N ASN A 363 -2.23 0.74 -15.07
CA ASN A 363 -1.44 -0.41 -14.61
C ASN A 363 -1.86 -0.95 -13.24
N VAL A 364 -2.52 -0.13 -12.42
CA VAL A 364 -2.87 -0.45 -11.02
C VAL A 364 -4.37 -0.30 -10.81
N CYS A 365 -4.91 0.91 -10.86
CA CYS A 365 -6.27 1.17 -10.37
C CYS A 365 -7.35 0.42 -11.15
N GLN A 366 -7.23 0.33 -12.48
CA GLN A 366 -8.23 -0.36 -13.30
C GLN A 366 -8.26 -1.89 -13.10
N LYS A 367 -7.18 -2.46 -12.52
CA LYS A 367 -7.08 -3.90 -12.21
C LYS A 367 -7.65 -4.24 -10.84
N LEU A 368 -7.99 -3.22 -10.04
CA LEU A 368 -8.63 -3.41 -8.74
C LEU A 368 -10.15 -3.58 -8.89
N PRO A 369 -10.82 -4.26 -7.94
CA PRO A 369 -12.27 -4.27 -7.87
C PRO A 369 -12.85 -2.84 -7.93
N THR A 370 -13.98 -2.63 -8.62
CA THR A 370 -14.50 -1.29 -9.00
C THR A 370 -14.46 -0.23 -7.90
N ALA A 371 -14.80 -0.61 -6.66
CA ALA A 371 -14.77 0.27 -5.51
C ALA A 371 -13.34 0.64 -5.06
N LEU A 372 -12.42 -0.31 -5.02
CA LEU A 372 -11.01 -0.04 -4.75
C LEU A 372 -10.34 0.70 -5.92
N GLY A 373 -10.75 0.40 -7.16
CA GLY A 373 -10.28 1.10 -8.36
C GLY A 373 -10.67 2.58 -8.37
N THR A 374 -11.91 2.89 -7.98
CA THR A 374 -12.37 4.28 -7.84
C THR A 374 -11.58 5.03 -6.76
N MET A 375 -11.44 4.44 -5.58
CA MET A 375 -10.64 5.04 -4.50
C MET A 375 -9.19 5.27 -4.96
N CYS A 376 -8.56 4.25 -5.55
CA CYS A 376 -7.21 4.33 -6.10
C CYS A 376 -7.07 5.49 -7.08
N GLU A 377 -7.97 5.61 -8.06
CA GLU A 377 -7.94 6.67 -9.05
C GLU A 377 -8.03 8.06 -8.41
N GLN A 378 -8.99 8.27 -7.50
CA GLN A 378 -9.21 9.57 -6.88
C GLN A 378 -8.05 9.97 -5.96
N SER A 379 -7.47 9.02 -5.22
CA SER A 379 -6.28 9.26 -4.41
C SER A 379 -5.05 9.56 -5.26
N VAL A 380 -4.85 8.84 -6.37
CA VAL A 380 -3.72 9.02 -7.28
C VAL A 380 -3.76 10.39 -7.95
N ILE A 381 -4.93 10.86 -8.40
CA ILE A 381 -5.08 12.21 -8.96
C ILE A 381 -4.54 13.25 -7.96
N ARG A 382 -5.05 13.24 -6.73
CA ARG A 382 -4.68 14.24 -5.72
C ARG A 382 -3.22 14.16 -5.28
N LEU A 383 -2.74 12.95 -4.96
CA LEU A 383 -1.37 12.77 -4.46
C LEU A 383 -0.32 13.08 -5.52
N SER A 384 -0.57 12.68 -6.77
CA SER A 384 0.38 12.97 -7.84
C SER A 384 0.40 14.46 -8.18
N GLU A 385 -0.74 15.17 -8.13
CA GLU A 385 -0.76 16.63 -8.31
C GLU A 385 0.15 17.32 -7.30
N LYS A 386 0.00 17.00 -6.01
CA LYS A 386 0.87 17.55 -4.95
C LYS A 386 2.34 17.16 -5.14
N PHE A 387 2.61 15.90 -5.50
CA PHE A 387 3.97 15.42 -5.75
C PHE A 387 4.67 16.22 -6.85
N PHE A 388 4.02 16.37 -8.02
CA PHE A 388 4.62 17.09 -9.15
C PHE A 388 4.68 18.60 -8.91
N ALA A 389 3.69 19.18 -8.23
CA ALA A 389 3.72 20.58 -7.84
C ALA A 389 4.91 20.91 -6.93
N GLN A 390 5.13 20.09 -5.91
CA GLN A 390 6.22 20.29 -4.98
C GLN A 390 7.58 19.96 -5.60
N SER A 391 7.65 18.94 -6.47
CA SER A 391 8.86 18.63 -7.24
C SER A 391 9.25 19.79 -8.17
N ALA A 392 8.27 20.41 -8.83
CA ALA A 392 8.49 21.56 -9.70
C ALA A 392 8.97 22.79 -8.93
N LYS A 393 8.39 23.06 -7.75
CA LYS A 393 8.85 24.12 -6.85
C LYS A 393 10.29 23.88 -6.39
N LEU A 394 10.63 22.64 -6.04
CA LEU A 394 11.98 22.28 -5.63
C LEU A 394 12.96 22.44 -6.80
N ALA A 395 12.60 21.99 -7.98
CA ALA A 395 13.41 22.12 -9.20
C ALA A 395 13.64 23.59 -9.58
N ALA A 396 12.60 24.43 -9.51
CA ALA A 396 12.71 25.87 -9.75
C ALA A 396 13.65 26.59 -8.77
N SER A 397 13.93 26.01 -7.60
CA SER A 397 14.84 26.59 -6.61
C SER A 397 16.33 26.33 -6.88
N GLY A 398 16.67 25.41 -7.81
CA GLY A 398 18.06 25.01 -8.05
C GLY A 398 18.68 24.13 -6.96
N ALA A 399 17.88 23.72 -5.97
CA ALA A 399 18.36 23.03 -4.78
C ALA A 399 18.86 21.60 -5.08
N MET A 400 18.41 20.96 -6.16
CA MET A 400 18.85 19.60 -6.48
C MET A 400 20.22 19.64 -7.13
N CYS A 401 20.40 20.46 -8.17
CA CYS A 401 21.67 20.54 -8.88
C CYS A 401 22.79 21.11 -8.00
N SER A 402 22.49 22.08 -7.13
CA SER A 402 23.48 22.62 -6.19
C SER A 402 24.03 21.62 -5.17
N GLN A 403 23.33 20.51 -4.93
CA GLN A 403 23.81 19.44 -4.03
C GLN A 403 24.47 18.28 -4.77
N LEU A 404 24.24 18.14 -6.08
CA LEU A 404 24.70 17.00 -6.87
C LEU A 404 26.04 17.26 -7.59
N CYS A 405 26.44 18.51 -7.81
CA CYS A 405 27.46 18.87 -8.82
C CYS A 405 28.70 19.67 -8.36
#